data_AF-K7RZC5-F1
#
_entry.id   AF-K7RZC5-F1
#
_cell.length_a   1.000
_cell.length_b   1.000
_cell.length_c   1.000
_cell.angle_alpha   90.00
_cell.angle_beta   90.00
_cell.angle_gamma   90.00
#
_symmetry.space_group_name_H-M   'P 1'
#
loop_
_entity.id
_entity.type
_entity.pdbx_description
1 polymer ?
#
loop_
_entity_poly.entity_id
_entity_poly.type
_entity_poly.pdbx_seq_one_letter_code
_entity_poly.pdbx_strand_id
1 'polypeptide(L)'
;DDYPVDTIAKRFRYDAALVAALMDLEEEILEGLKTHDLHDYLKGPFTVVIKESCDGMGDVSEKHGCGPAVPEKAVRFSFTLMSITVTHDHGSARIFEE
;
A
#
# COMPACT_ATOMS: atom_id res chain seq x y z
N ASP A 1 24.40 -17.68 -21.30
CA ASP A 1 23.41 -16.81 -21.94
C ASP A 1 22.15 -16.77 -21.11
N ASP A 2 21.96 -15.65 -20.41
CA ASP A 2 20.74 -15.35 -19.67
C ASP A 2 19.75 -14.60 -20.57
N TYR A 3 18.46 -14.62 -20.20
CA TYR A 3 17.43 -13.92 -20.93
C TYR A 3 17.61 -12.39 -20.80
N PRO A 4 17.55 -11.61 -21.89
CA PRO A 4 17.72 -10.17 -21.83
C PRO A 4 16.60 -9.50 -21.02
N VAL A 5 16.97 -8.54 -20.17
CA VAL A 5 16.01 -7.77 -19.34
C VAL A 5 15.81 -6.39 -19.98
N ASP A 6 14.73 -6.27 -20.74
CA ASP A 6 14.38 -5.06 -21.50
C ASP A 6 13.37 -4.17 -20.75
N THR A 7 13.50 -4.11 -19.41
CA THR A 7 12.58 -3.33 -18.55
C THR A 7 13.36 -2.54 -17.52
N ILE A 8 12.88 -1.34 -17.20
CA ILE A 8 13.38 -0.54 -16.08
C ILE A 8 12.30 -0.53 -15.01
N ALA A 9 12.63 -1.04 -13.82
CA ALA A 9 11.70 -1.13 -12.70
C ALA A 9 12.24 -0.42 -11.45
N LYS A 10 11.35 0.25 -10.73
CA LYS A 10 11.58 0.77 -9.38
C LYS A 10 10.38 0.42 -8.52
N ARG A 11 10.64 0.02 -7.28
CA ARG A 11 9.60 -0.31 -6.30
C ARG A 11 10.07 0.02 -4.91
N PHE A 12 9.13 0.33 -4.04
CA PHE A 12 9.36 0.22 -2.61
C PHE A 12 9.40 -1.26 -2.20
N ARG A 13 10.08 -1.54 -1.09
CA ARG A 13 9.90 -2.83 -0.41
C ARG A 13 8.50 -2.80 0.21
N TYR A 14 7.72 -3.86 0.01
CA TYR A 14 6.27 -3.83 0.30
C TYR A 14 5.98 -3.55 1.78
N ASP A 15 6.72 -4.19 2.68
CA ASP A 15 6.69 -3.95 4.12
C ASP A 15 7.01 -2.49 4.50
N ALA A 16 8.04 -1.90 3.89
CA ALA A 16 8.42 -0.51 4.14
C ALA A 16 7.34 0.48 3.65
N ALA A 17 6.74 0.21 2.49
CA ALA A 17 5.62 1.00 1.98
C ALA A 17 4.37 0.85 2.84
N LEU A 18 4.08 -0.35 3.33
CA LEU A 18 2.95 -0.63 4.21
C LEU A 18 3.09 0.12 5.53
N VAL A 19 4.27 0.04 6.16
CA VAL A 19 4.55 0.77 7.40
C VAL A 19 4.45 2.27 7.16
N ALA A 20 5.02 2.80 6.08
CA ALA A 20 4.91 4.22 5.76
C ALA A 20 3.44 4.66 5.60
N ALA A 21 2.65 3.92 4.83
CA ALA A 21 1.22 4.22 4.65
C ALA A 21 0.43 4.13 5.97
N LEU A 22 0.75 3.19 6.86
CA LEU A 22 0.12 3.11 8.18
C LEU A 22 0.50 4.27 9.10
N MET A 23 1.75 4.74 9.03
CA MET A 23 2.20 5.92 9.77
C MET A 23 1.54 7.20 9.24
N ASP A 24 1.32 7.30 7.93
CA ASP A 24 0.60 8.43 7.34
C ASP A 24 -0.86 8.50 7.82
N LEU A 25 -1.47 7.35 8.18
CA LEU A 25 -2.83 7.26 8.74
C LEU A 25 -2.88 7.29 10.28
N GLU A 26 -1.77 7.60 10.97
CA GLU A 26 -1.70 7.51 12.44
C GLU A 26 -2.82 8.32 13.12
N GLU A 27 -3.05 9.57 12.69
CA GLU A 27 -4.05 10.45 13.30
C GLU A 27 -5.47 9.89 13.14
N GLU A 28 -5.79 9.36 11.96
CA GLU A 28 -7.10 8.79 11.64
C GLU A 28 -7.35 7.49 12.41
N ILE A 29 -6.34 6.64 12.57
CA ILE A 29 -6.39 5.43 13.39
C ILE A 29 -6.68 5.80 14.86
N LEU A 30 -5.98 6.81 15.39
CA LEU A 30 -6.17 7.26 16.77
C LEU A 30 -7.56 7.90 16.98
N GLU A 31 -8.08 8.64 16.01
CA GLU A 31 -9.44 9.17 16.02
C GLU A 31 -10.48 8.04 15.96
N GLY A 32 -10.25 7.04 15.10
CA GLY A 32 -11.06 5.84 15.00
C GLY A 32 -11.17 5.05 16.31
N LEU A 33 -10.07 4.93 17.06
CA LEU A 33 -10.10 4.33 18.39
C LEU A 33 -10.99 5.13 19.35
N LYS A 34 -10.86 6.47 19.36
CA LYS A 34 -11.63 7.35 20.25
C LYS A 34 -13.13 7.32 19.95
N THR A 35 -13.52 7.28 18.67
CA THR A 35 -14.95 7.20 18.29
C THR A 35 -15.62 5.89 18.71
N HIS A 36 -14.83 4.85 18.96
CA HIS A 36 -15.26 3.57 19.50
C HIS A 36 -15.05 3.44 21.03
N ASP A 37 -14.77 4.55 21.74
CA ASP A 37 -14.47 4.58 23.18
C ASP A 37 -13.29 3.67 23.58
N LEU A 38 -12.34 3.45 22.66
CA LEU A 38 -11.13 2.68 22.89
C LEU A 38 -9.95 3.61 23.25
N HIS A 39 -9.04 3.09 24.06
CA HIS A 39 -7.86 3.82 24.48
C HIS A 39 -6.83 3.95 23.36
N ASP A 40 -6.15 5.09 23.27
CA ASP A 40 -5.07 5.37 22.32
C ASP A 40 -3.81 4.51 22.56
N TYR A 41 -3.61 4.01 23.78
CA TYR A 41 -2.55 3.07 24.12
C TYR A 41 -2.91 1.60 23.85
N LEU A 42 -4.06 1.31 23.21
CA LEU A 42 -4.47 -0.05 22.88
C LEU A 42 -3.49 -0.68 21.89
N LYS A 43 -2.80 -1.73 22.34
CA LYS A 43 -1.89 -2.55 21.52
C LYS A 43 -2.56 -3.84 21.08
N GLY A 44 -3.82 -3.76 20.68
CA GLY A 44 -4.60 -4.91 20.22
C GLY A 44 -4.07 -5.45 18.88
N PRO A 45 -4.39 -6.70 18.51
CA PRO A 45 -4.14 -7.15 17.15
C PRO A 45 -5.01 -6.33 16.18
N PHE A 46 -4.33 -5.53 15.36
CA PHE A 46 -4.95 -4.82 14.24
C PHE A 46 -4.96 -5.73 13.01
N THR A 47 -6.12 -5.84 12.38
CA THR A 47 -6.32 -6.48 11.08
C THR A 47 -6.47 -5.37 10.04
N VAL A 48 -5.56 -5.34 9.09
CA VAL A 48 -5.55 -4.36 7.99
C VAL A 48 -5.99 -5.07 6.71
N VAL A 49 -7.05 -4.58 6.08
CA VAL A 49 -7.52 -5.07 4.78
C VAL A 49 -6.88 -4.22 3.71
N ILE A 50 -6.16 -4.86 2.80
CA ILE A 50 -5.42 -4.19 1.72
C ILE A 50 -6.04 -4.59 0.39
N LYS A 51 -6.40 -3.60 -0.43
CA LYS A 51 -6.75 -3.82 -1.83
C LYS A 51 -5.50 -3.62 -2.67
N GLU A 52 -5.08 -4.67 -3.35
CA GLU A 52 -3.98 -4.62 -4.31
C GLU A 52 -4.53 -4.40 -5.72
N SER A 53 -3.84 -3.58 -6.50
CA SER A 53 -4.18 -3.25 -7.88
C SER A 53 -2.94 -3.31 -8.75
N CYS A 54 -3.09 -3.87 -9.95
CA CYS A 54 -2.04 -3.90 -10.96
C CYS A 54 -2.65 -3.52 -12.29
N ASP A 55 -2.19 -2.41 -12.87
CA ASP A 55 -2.72 -1.88 -14.12
C ASP A 55 -1.59 -1.65 -15.13
N GLY A 56 -1.89 -1.96 -16.40
CA GLY A 56 -1.01 -1.75 -17.53
C GLY A 56 -1.44 -0.51 -18.32
N MET A 57 -0.46 0.29 -18.73
CA MET A 57 -0.66 1.50 -19.54
C MET A 57 0.02 1.31 -20.90
N GLY A 58 -0.73 1.56 -21.97
CA GLY A 58 -0.19 1.69 -23.33
C GLY A 58 0.28 3.12 -23.60
N ASP A 59 0.88 3.32 -24.77
CA ASP A 59 1.27 4.63 -25.31
C ASP A 59 2.20 5.44 -24.37
N VAL A 60 3.08 4.73 -23.64
CA VAL A 60 4.08 5.34 -22.77
C VAL A 60 5.39 5.48 -23.53
N SER A 61 5.55 6.57 -24.28
CA SER A 61 6.68 6.73 -25.21
C SER A 61 8.05 6.55 -24.57
N GLU A 62 8.91 5.79 -25.25
CA GLU A 62 10.30 5.60 -24.88
C GLU A 62 11.06 6.95 -24.99
N LYS A 63 12.03 7.17 -24.10
CA LYS A 63 12.90 8.35 -24.15
C LYS A 63 14.22 7.98 -24.81
N HIS A 64 14.73 8.88 -25.64
CA HIS A 64 16.12 8.81 -26.12
C HIS A 64 17.08 8.87 -24.92
N GLY A 65 18.19 8.16 -25.01
CA GLY A 65 19.24 8.19 -23.99
C GLY A 65 20.10 6.94 -23.99
N CYS A 66 20.97 6.82 -22.99
CA CYS A 66 21.74 5.60 -22.75
C CYS A 66 20.92 4.66 -21.87
N GLY A 67 20.52 3.51 -22.42
CA GLY A 67 19.73 2.49 -21.71
C GLY A 67 19.42 1.32 -22.63
N PRO A 68 18.90 0.20 -22.08
CA PRO A 68 18.33 -0.85 -22.91
C PRO A 68 17.13 -0.29 -23.68
N ALA A 69 16.81 -0.89 -24.83
CA ALA A 69 15.54 -0.62 -25.48
C ALA A 69 14.42 -1.06 -24.55
N VAL A 70 13.44 -0.19 -24.30
CA VAL A 70 12.31 -0.48 -23.42
C VAL A 70 10.98 -0.40 -24.18
N PRO A 71 9.98 -1.24 -23.87
CA PRO A 71 8.66 -1.13 -24.48
C PRO A 71 8.00 0.22 -24.21
N GLU A 72 7.23 0.74 -25.15
CA GLU A 72 6.38 1.93 -24.96
C GLU A 72 5.11 1.63 -24.15
N LYS A 73 5.27 0.86 -23.07
CA LYS A 73 4.23 0.40 -22.16
C LYS A 73 4.75 0.47 -20.74
N ALA A 74 3.87 0.76 -19.78
CA ALA A 74 4.19 0.71 -18.37
C ALA A 74 3.27 -0.24 -17.63
N VAL A 75 3.76 -0.76 -16.51
CA VAL A 75 2.93 -1.47 -15.52
C VAL A 75 3.10 -0.75 -14.20
N ARG A 76 1.99 -0.47 -13.54
CA ARG A 76 1.99 0.07 -12.19
C ARG A 76 1.30 -0.91 -11.26
N PHE A 77 2.02 -1.24 -10.19
CA PHE A 77 1.45 -1.92 -9.05
C PHE A 77 1.18 -0.89 -7.96
N SER A 78 0.01 -0.95 -7.33
CA SER A 78 -0.39 -0.11 -6.21
C SER A 78 -1.18 -0.92 -5.19
N PHE A 79 -1.27 -0.39 -3.98
CA PHE A 79 -2.17 -0.91 -2.96
C PHE A 79 -2.88 0.26 -2.26
N THR A 80 -4.01 -0.05 -1.65
CA THR A 80 -4.80 0.86 -0.83
C THR A 80 -5.13 0.15 0.48
N LEU A 81 -4.93 0.82 1.60
CA LEU A 81 -5.45 0.35 2.89
C LEU A 81 -6.96 0.59 2.86
N MET A 82 -7.76 -0.48 2.78
CA MET A 82 -9.21 -0.36 2.64
C MET A 82 -9.90 -0.19 3.98
N SER A 83 -9.45 -0.94 5.00
CA SER A 83 -9.97 -0.81 6.35
C SER A 83 -8.99 -1.32 7.38
N ILE A 84 -9.11 -0.78 8.60
CA ILE A 84 -8.35 -1.24 9.76
C ILE A 84 -9.37 -1.61 10.84
N THR A 85 -9.24 -2.81 11.38
CA THR A 85 -10.08 -3.35 12.44
C THR A 85 -9.22 -3.73 13.63
N VAL A 86 -9.65 -3.40 14.83
CA VAL A 86 -8.97 -3.83 16.07
C VAL A 86 -9.86 -4.84 16.81
N THR A 87 -9.27 -5.93 17.28
CA THR A 87 -9.95 -6.89 18.16
C THR A 87 -9.65 -6.57 19.62
N HIS A 88 -10.68 -6.55 20.46
CA HIS A 88 -10.60 -6.27 21.89
C HIS A 88 -11.57 -7.19 22.67
N ASP A 89 -11.56 -7.13 23.99
CA ASP A 89 -12.30 -8.06 24.88
C ASP A 89 -13.81 -8.12 24.62
N HIS A 90 -14.37 -7.09 23.99
CA HIS A 90 -15.80 -6.95 23.70
C HIS A 90 -16.16 -7.17 22.23
N GLY A 91 -15.21 -7.62 21.40
CA GLY A 91 -15.44 -7.91 19.98
C GLY A 91 -14.41 -7.26 19.07
N SER A 92 -14.84 -6.84 17.89
CA SER A 92 -13.99 -6.17 16.90
C SER A 92 -14.62 -4.85 16.48
N ALA A 93 -13.83 -3.79 16.41
CA ALA A 93 -14.24 -2.48 15.92
C ALA A 93 -13.46 -2.11 14.66
N ARG A 94 -14.16 -1.68 13.61
CA ARG A 94 -13.53 -1.16 12.38
C ARG A 94 -13.28 0.33 12.58
N ILE A 95 -12.02 0.68 12.80
CA ILE A 95 -11.58 2.02 13.23
C ILE A 95 -11.18 2.93 12.07
N PHE A 96 -10.95 2.36 10.88
CA PHE A 96 -10.68 3.12 9.67
C PHE A 96 -11.32 2.40 8.48
N GLU A 97 -11.85 3.18 7.54
CA GLU A 97 -12.37 2.74 6.25
C GLU A 97 -12.17 3.86 5.22
N GLU A 98 -11.60 3.52 4.06
CA GLU A 98 -11.40 4.41 2.91
C GLU A 98 -12.70 4.66 2.12
#